data_AF-A0A3P8N988-F1
#
_entry.id   AF-A0A3P8N988-F1
#
_cell.length_a   1.000
_cell.length_b   1.000
_cell.length_c   1.000
_cell.angle_alpha   90.00
_cell.angle_beta   90.00
_cell.angle_gamma   90.00
#
_symmetry.space_group_name_H-M   'P 1'
#
loop_
_entity.id
_entity.type
_entity.pdbx_description
1 polymer ?
#
loop_
_entity_poly.entity_id
_entity_poly.type
_entity_poly.pdbx_seq_one_letter_code
_entity_poly.pdbx_strand_id
1 'polypeptide(L)'
;MKMFGRMMSCCVALLLTFSSVSAVGRALNSITDLRPVGFGQSVPEQSLRLLHWFANEIDIDINGDISLTFDPTGYDYGSHRYRNDEQLLDPLPRGYQYYSLGNIHRQGSLQLPHHVTHLQSEHEDGNRARIVIRVREQNVGRRTSQIIDRVYITQHYETSEHRGTAYDPEHTYE
;
A
#
# COMPACT_ATOMS: atom_id res chain seq x y z
N MET A 1 -69.86 -11.72 -17.76
CA MET A 1 -69.20 -10.90 -16.72
C MET A 1 -67.79 -10.58 -17.21
N LYS A 2 -67.55 -9.36 -17.72
CA LYS A 2 -66.81 -8.27 -17.07
C LYS A 2 -65.39 -8.65 -16.58
N MET A 3 -64.41 -8.26 -17.41
CA MET A 3 -63.12 -7.57 -17.16
C MET A 3 -62.18 -7.99 -16.03
N PHE A 4 -60.89 -8.13 -16.39
CA PHE A 4 -59.67 -7.44 -15.91
C PHE A 4 -58.48 -8.39 -16.17
N GLY A 5 -57.44 -8.13 -16.96
CA GLY A 5 -56.75 -6.88 -17.26
C GLY A 5 -55.50 -6.75 -16.38
N ARG A 6 -54.32 -7.15 -16.89
CA ARG A 6 -53.02 -6.43 -16.82
C ARG A 6 -51.82 -7.30 -17.23
N MET A 7 -51.14 -6.85 -18.29
CA MET A 7 -49.72 -7.10 -18.55
C MET A 7 -48.86 -6.68 -17.35
N MET A 8 -47.90 -7.53 -16.97
CA MET A 8 -46.74 -7.17 -16.17
C MET A 8 -45.59 -8.05 -16.68
N SER A 9 -44.85 -7.56 -17.68
CA SER A 9 -43.68 -6.68 -17.53
C SER A 9 -42.47 -7.47 -17.05
N CYS A 10 -41.58 -7.72 -18.01
CA CYS A 10 -40.26 -8.29 -17.87
C CYS A 10 -39.47 -7.57 -16.77
N CYS A 11 -39.32 -8.22 -15.63
CA CYS A 11 -38.24 -7.92 -14.71
C CYS A 11 -37.39 -9.18 -14.63
N VAL A 12 -36.60 -9.40 -15.68
CA VAL A 12 -35.37 -10.20 -15.59
C VAL A 12 -34.55 -9.50 -14.51
N ALA A 13 -34.63 -10.01 -13.28
CA ALA A 13 -33.77 -9.59 -12.20
C ALA A 13 -32.36 -10.01 -12.61
N LEU A 14 -31.65 -9.08 -13.24
CA LEU A 14 -30.21 -9.09 -13.41
C LEU A 14 -29.60 -9.19 -12.01
N LEU A 15 -29.33 -10.42 -11.58
CA LEU A 15 -28.37 -10.71 -10.53
C LEU A 15 -26.99 -10.41 -11.09
N LEU A 16 -26.67 -9.11 -11.18
CA LEU A 16 -25.28 -8.67 -11.26
C LEU A 16 -24.69 -8.96 -9.88
N THR A 17 -24.12 -10.15 -9.73
CA THR A 17 -23.12 -10.37 -8.70
C THR A 17 -21.98 -9.42 -9.02
N PHE A 18 -21.99 -8.25 -8.38
CA PHE A 18 -20.76 -7.53 -8.13
C PHE A 18 -19.92 -8.45 -7.25
N SER A 19 -19.16 -9.35 -7.86
CA SER A 19 -17.91 -9.76 -7.26
C SER A 19 -17.12 -8.47 -7.21
N SER A 20 -17.19 -7.77 -6.08
CA SER A 20 -16.14 -6.85 -5.70
C SER A 20 -14.89 -7.71 -5.73
N VAL A 21 -14.16 -7.64 -6.83
CA VAL A 21 -12.74 -7.94 -6.82
C VAL A 21 -12.18 -6.83 -5.94
N SER A 22 -12.30 -6.98 -4.62
CA SER A 22 -11.22 -6.49 -3.78
C SER A 22 -10.04 -7.24 -4.38
N ALA A 23 -9.18 -6.51 -5.08
CA ALA A 23 -7.84 -6.99 -5.34
C ALA A 23 -7.19 -7.10 -3.96
N VAL A 24 -7.53 -8.16 -3.22
CA VAL A 24 -6.79 -8.58 -2.05
C VAL A 24 -5.46 -8.96 -2.65
N GLY A 25 -4.52 -8.01 -2.58
CA GLY A 25 -3.17 -8.16 -3.06
C GLY A 25 -2.63 -9.49 -2.57
N ARG A 26 -1.82 -10.15 -3.41
CA ARG A 26 -1.22 -11.41 -3.04
C ARG A 26 -0.41 -11.23 -1.75
N ALA A 27 -0.72 -12.02 -0.73
CA ALA A 27 -0.01 -12.00 0.55
C ALA A 27 1.38 -12.67 0.44
N LEU A 28 2.41 -12.00 0.96
CA LEU A 28 3.81 -12.38 0.94
C LEU A 28 4.30 -12.56 2.38
N ASN A 29 4.14 -13.76 2.93
CA ASN A 29 4.42 -14.04 4.35
C ASN A 29 5.88 -14.44 4.61
N SER A 30 6.68 -14.59 3.56
CA SER A 30 8.04 -15.12 3.65
C SER A 30 8.91 -14.62 2.51
N ILE A 31 10.24 -14.70 2.69
CA ILE A 31 11.20 -14.46 1.60
C ILE A 31 10.97 -15.38 0.40
N THR A 32 10.41 -16.58 0.62
CA THR A 32 10.09 -17.51 -0.46
C THR A 32 8.93 -17.04 -1.34
N ASP A 33 8.03 -16.21 -0.80
CA ASP A 33 6.91 -15.64 -1.55
C ASP A 33 7.35 -14.51 -2.50
N LEU A 34 8.55 -13.95 -2.30
CA LEU A 34 9.09 -12.89 -3.16
C LEU A 34 9.52 -13.41 -4.54
N ARG A 35 9.90 -14.69 -4.66
CA ARG A 35 10.41 -15.25 -5.91
C ARG A 35 9.34 -15.31 -7.02
N PRO A 36 8.13 -15.85 -6.79
CA PRO A 36 7.16 -16.01 -7.87
C PRO A 36 6.52 -14.71 -8.36
N VAL A 37 6.68 -13.60 -7.65
CA VAL A 37 6.26 -12.26 -8.11
C VAL A 37 7.38 -11.53 -8.86
N GLY A 38 8.58 -12.13 -8.95
CA GLY A 38 9.70 -11.60 -9.72
C GLY A 38 10.35 -10.37 -9.11
N PHE A 39 10.52 -10.32 -7.79
CA PHE A 39 11.33 -9.26 -7.16
C PHE A 39 12.76 -9.24 -7.70
N GLY A 40 13.20 -8.06 -8.15
CA GLY A 40 14.49 -7.87 -8.82
C GLY A 40 14.50 -8.31 -10.30
N GLN A 41 13.33 -8.64 -10.86
CA GLN A 41 13.14 -8.98 -12.28
C GLN A 41 12.01 -8.14 -12.88
N SER A 42 10.76 -8.48 -12.55
CA SER A 42 9.55 -7.74 -12.95
C SER A 42 9.18 -6.65 -11.95
N VAL A 43 9.39 -6.89 -10.66
CA VAL A 43 9.28 -5.84 -9.63
C VAL A 43 10.65 -5.17 -9.48
N PRO A 44 10.74 -3.83 -9.51
CA PRO A 44 11.99 -3.09 -9.45
C PRO A 44 12.88 -3.48 -8.25
N GLU A 45 14.21 -3.50 -8.45
CA GLU A 45 15.19 -3.78 -7.40
C GLU A 45 15.05 -2.80 -6.21
N GLN A 46 14.63 -1.57 -6.49
CA GLN A 46 14.37 -0.54 -5.49
C GLN A 46 13.33 -0.99 -4.45
N SER A 47 12.34 -1.80 -4.85
CA SER A 47 11.33 -2.35 -3.92
C SER A 47 11.95 -3.33 -2.93
N LEU A 48 12.91 -4.16 -3.34
CA LEU A 48 13.62 -5.08 -2.43
C LEU A 48 14.46 -4.32 -1.41
N ARG A 49 15.17 -3.27 -1.85
CA ARG A 49 16.02 -2.47 -0.95
C ARG A 49 15.20 -1.66 0.02
N LEU A 50 14.08 -1.11 -0.43
CA LEU A 50 13.15 -0.40 0.44
C LEU A 50 12.52 -1.36 1.45
N LEU A 51 12.10 -2.56 1.04
CA LEU A 51 11.60 -3.60 1.95
C LEU A 51 12.65 -4.03 2.97
N HIS A 52 13.88 -4.27 2.51
CA HIS A 52 15.00 -4.63 3.39
C HIS A 52 15.26 -3.54 4.43
N TRP A 53 15.34 -2.27 4.01
CA TRP A 53 15.48 -1.16 4.95
C TRP A 53 14.32 -1.12 5.95
N PHE A 54 13.08 -1.16 5.46
CA PHE A 54 11.90 -1.08 6.31
C PHE A 54 11.86 -2.19 7.36
N ALA A 55 12.18 -3.43 6.97
CA ALA A 55 12.25 -4.57 7.87
C ALA A 55 13.34 -4.44 8.96
N ASN A 56 14.38 -3.64 8.72
CA ASN A 56 15.40 -3.34 9.74
C ASN A 56 15.04 -2.13 10.61
N GLU A 57 14.09 -1.30 10.18
CA GLU A 57 13.68 -0.09 10.89
C GLU A 57 12.51 -0.35 11.85
N ILE A 58 11.67 -1.34 11.59
CA ILE A 58 10.54 -1.71 12.46
C ILE A 58 10.93 -2.71 13.55
N ASP A 59 10.12 -2.78 14.60
CA ASP A 59 10.17 -3.86 15.59
C ASP A 59 9.11 -4.92 15.27
N ILE A 60 9.50 -6.19 15.26
CA ILE A 60 8.60 -7.33 15.10
C ILE A 60 8.79 -8.22 16.32
N ASP A 61 7.74 -8.34 17.13
CA ASP A 61 7.83 -9.13 18.35
C ASP A 61 7.71 -10.64 18.08
N ILE A 62 7.84 -11.44 19.14
CA ILE A 62 7.74 -12.91 19.06
C ILE A 62 6.36 -13.41 18.59
N ASN A 63 5.31 -12.59 18.69
CA ASN A 63 3.97 -12.90 18.22
C ASN A 63 3.75 -12.49 16.75
N GLY A 64 4.73 -11.79 16.15
CA GLY A 64 4.63 -11.23 14.81
C GLY A 64 3.93 -9.86 14.78
N ASP A 65 3.70 -9.24 15.93
CA ASP A 65 3.13 -7.89 15.99
C ASP A 65 4.19 -6.87 15.55
N ILE A 66 3.81 -6.02 14.59
CA ILE A 66 4.71 -5.02 14.02
C ILE A 66 4.48 -3.66 14.70
N SER A 67 5.56 -3.07 15.19
CA SER A 67 5.57 -1.74 15.80
C SER A 67 6.53 -0.79 15.07
N LEU A 68 6.09 0.46 14.88
CA LEU A 68 6.96 1.52 14.40
C LEU A 68 7.94 1.97 15.48
N THR A 69 9.18 2.24 15.06
CA THR A 69 10.24 2.85 15.86
C THR A 69 10.44 4.35 15.55
N PHE A 70 9.75 4.86 14.52
CA PHE A 70 9.79 6.23 14.01
C PHE A 70 8.39 6.83 13.91
N ASP A 71 8.30 8.15 13.74
CA ASP A 71 7.01 8.86 13.66
C ASP A 71 6.63 9.16 12.19
N PRO A 72 5.68 8.41 11.61
CA PRO A 72 5.27 8.63 10.23
C PRO A 72 4.47 9.93 10.05
N THR A 73 3.98 10.53 11.15
CA THR A 73 3.27 11.82 11.15
C THR A 73 4.23 13.01 11.08
N GLY A 74 5.45 12.81 11.60
CA GLY A 74 6.55 13.77 11.58
C GLY A 74 7.35 13.82 10.27
N TYR A 75 6.91 13.08 9.25
CA TYR A 75 7.59 12.92 7.96
C TYR A 75 8.91 12.13 8.02
N ASP A 76 9.16 11.37 9.09
CA ASP A 76 10.37 10.55 9.20
C ASP A 76 10.50 9.65 7.96
N TYR A 77 11.71 9.58 7.43
CA TYR A 77 12.02 8.82 6.21
C TYR A 77 11.18 9.17 4.97
N GLY A 78 10.63 10.39 4.88
CA GLY A 78 9.78 10.78 3.76
C GLY A 78 8.34 10.25 3.86
N SER A 79 7.96 9.74 5.04
CA SER A 79 6.61 9.25 5.29
C SER A 79 5.59 10.36 5.08
N HIS A 80 4.43 10.00 4.56
CA HIS A 80 3.33 10.94 4.45
C HIS A 80 2.00 10.21 4.40
N ARG A 81 0.94 10.89 4.81
CA ARG A 81 -0.41 10.36 4.78
C ARG A 81 -0.79 9.93 3.36
N TYR A 82 -1.20 8.68 3.21
CA TYR A 82 -1.81 8.16 1.99
C TYR A 82 -3.32 8.12 2.17
N ARG A 83 -4.06 8.71 1.21
CA ARG A 83 -5.52 8.83 1.30
C ARG A 83 -6.26 7.65 0.70
N ASN A 84 -5.60 6.87 -0.17
CA ASN A 84 -6.22 5.79 -0.93
C ASN A 84 -7.43 6.30 -1.76
N ASP A 85 -7.28 7.47 -2.39
CA ASP A 85 -8.35 8.13 -3.16
C ASP A 85 -8.68 7.31 -4.42
N GLU A 86 -7.70 6.60 -4.96
CA GLU A 86 -7.79 5.68 -6.09
C GLU A 86 -8.39 4.30 -5.72
N GLN A 87 -8.69 4.07 -4.44
CA GLN A 87 -9.25 2.80 -3.93
C GLN A 87 -8.38 1.58 -4.27
N LEU A 88 -7.06 1.76 -4.22
CA LEU A 88 -6.07 0.68 -4.39
C LEU A 88 -6.18 -0.36 -3.26
N LEU A 89 -6.30 0.13 -2.02
CA LEU A 89 -6.33 -0.69 -0.81
C LEU A 89 -7.73 -0.74 -0.18
N ASP A 90 -7.91 -1.61 0.79
CA ASP A 90 -9.16 -1.69 1.54
C ASP A 90 -9.50 -0.36 2.25
N PRO A 91 -10.78 -0.02 2.42
CA PRO A 91 -11.19 1.13 3.23
C PRO A 91 -10.68 1.04 4.67
N LEU A 92 -10.29 2.19 5.24
CA LEU A 92 -9.77 2.28 6.60
C LEU A 92 -10.89 2.07 7.64
N PRO A 93 -10.70 1.18 8.63
CA PRO A 93 -11.52 1.17 9.84
C PRO A 93 -11.35 2.47 10.64
N ARG A 94 -12.29 2.75 11.55
CA ARG A 94 -12.19 3.92 12.43
C ARG A 94 -10.93 3.84 13.31
N GLY A 95 -10.17 4.93 13.36
CA GLY A 95 -8.93 5.01 14.16
C GLY A 95 -7.71 4.38 13.46
N TYR A 96 -7.74 4.27 12.14
CA TYR A 96 -6.61 3.82 11.34
C TYR A 96 -6.25 4.84 10.28
N GLN A 97 -4.97 4.85 9.89
CA GLN A 97 -4.45 5.72 8.86
C GLN A 97 -3.41 4.99 8.00
N TYR A 98 -3.48 5.19 6.68
CA TYR A 98 -2.41 4.78 5.78
C TYR A 98 -1.31 5.84 5.69
N TYR A 99 -0.06 5.39 5.66
CA TYR A 99 1.13 6.18 5.35
C TYR A 99 1.92 5.54 4.23
N SER A 100 2.41 6.35 3.30
CA SER A 100 3.31 5.93 2.21
C SER A 100 4.74 6.34 2.54
N LEU A 101 5.69 5.45 2.26
CA LEU A 101 7.12 5.58 2.50
C LEU A 101 7.92 5.34 1.22
N GLY A 102 9.19 5.79 1.23
CA GLY A 102 10.13 5.53 0.15
C GLY A 102 10.08 6.52 -1.00
N ASN A 103 9.41 7.66 -0.84
CA ASN A 103 9.47 8.76 -1.81
C ASN A 103 10.60 9.74 -1.46
N ILE A 104 11.66 9.75 -2.25
CA ILE A 104 12.83 10.62 -2.02
C ILE A 104 12.59 12.12 -2.27
N HIS A 105 11.40 12.52 -2.72
CA HIS A 105 11.02 13.92 -2.91
C HIS A 105 10.13 14.46 -1.78
N ARG A 106 9.92 13.69 -0.72
CA ARG A 106 9.15 14.14 0.45
C ARG A 106 10.04 14.78 1.51
N GLN A 107 9.44 15.65 2.31
CA GLN A 107 10.07 16.15 3.53
C GLN A 107 10.53 14.97 4.39
N GLY A 108 11.71 15.06 4.98
CA GLY A 108 12.28 13.99 5.82
C GLY A 108 12.89 12.81 5.06
N SER A 109 12.81 12.78 3.73
CA SER A 109 13.44 11.73 2.90
C SER A 109 14.96 11.63 3.01
N LEU A 110 15.65 12.70 3.43
CA LEU A 110 17.10 12.69 3.69
C LEU A 110 17.49 11.75 4.84
N GLN A 111 16.53 11.30 5.66
CA GLN A 111 16.76 10.29 6.69
C GLN A 111 16.87 8.88 6.10
N LEU A 112 16.34 8.64 4.88
CA LEU A 112 16.45 7.33 4.22
C LEU A 112 17.93 7.00 3.98
N PRO A 113 18.36 5.74 4.24
CA PRO A 113 19.74 5.36 4.02
C PRO A 113 20.18 5.52 2.56
N HIS A 114 21.45 5.87 2.35
CA HIS A 114 22.02 6.06 1.02
C HIS A 114 21.81 4.86 0.08
N HIS A 115 21.88 3.63 0.59
CA HIS A 115 21.66 2.42 -0.23
C HIS A 115 20.21 2.26 -0.73
N VAL A 116 19.26 3.01 -0.16
CA VAL A 116 17.87 3.12 -0.65
C VAL A 116 17.76 4.27 -1.64
N THR A 117 18.30 5.45 -1.28
CA THR A 117 18.10 6.67 -2.08
C THR A 117 18.93 6.71 -3.36
N HIS A 118 20.13 6.11 -3.37
CA HIS A 118 21.04 6.13 -4.51
C HIS A 118 20.39 5.55 -5.77
N LEU A 119 19.89 4.31 -5.72
CA LEU A 119 19.26 3.65 -6.87
C LEU A 119 17.93 4.26 -7.29
N GLN A 120 17.24 4.95 -6.39
CA GLN A 120 16.05 5.71 -6.74
C GLN A 120 16.39 6.99 -7.51
N SER A 121 17.59 7.52 -7.32
CA SER A 121 18.06 8.76 -7.96
C SER A 121 18.79 8.57 -9.29
N GLU A 122 19.19 7.35 -9.63
CA GLU A 122 19.96 7.07 -10.85
C GLU A 122 19.17 7.24 -12.15
N HIS A 123 17.85 7.05 -12.11
CA HIS A 123 16.98 7.10 -13.28
C HIS A 123 15.67 7.83 -12.96
N GLU A 124 15.05 8.44 -13.96
CA GLU A 124 13.80 9.21 -13.81
C GLU A 124 12.66 8.35 -13.21
N ASP A 125 12.62 7.07 -13.57
CA ASP A 125 11.66 6.09 -13.04
C ASP A 125 12.14 5.36 -11.77
N GLY A 126 13.29 5.74 -11.19
CA GLY A 126 13.87 5.04 -10.03
C GLY A 126 13.09 5.23 -8.73
N ASN A 127 12.45 6.39 -8.55
CA ASN A 127 11.71 6.76 -7.34
C ASN A 127 10.24 6.31 -7.41
N ARG A 128 9.96 5.09 -7.89
CA ARG A 128 8.59 4.56 -8.02
C ARG A 128 8.18 3.63 -6.89
N ALA A 129 9.12 2.88 -6.32
CA ALA A 129 8.85 1.91 -5.26
C ALA A 129 8.32 2.59 -3.99
N ARG A 130 7.31 1.99 -3.36
CA ARG A 130 6.68 2.50 -2.13
C ARG A 130 6.38 1.34 -1.18
N ILE A 131 6.42 1.66 0.10
CA ILE A 131 5.78 0.86 1.13
C ILE A 131 4.61 1.66 1.66
N VAL A 132 3.44 1.05 1.73
CA VAL A 132 2.27 1.63 2.40
C VAL A 132 2.01 0.83 3.66
N ILE A 133 1.91 1.51 4.80
CA ILE A 133 1.60 0.89 6.09
C ILE A 133 0.25 1.37 6.58
N ARG A 134 -0.52 0.47 7.20
CA ARG A 134 -1.72 0.82 7.94
C ARG A 134 -1.42 0.87 9.42
N VAL A 135 -1.51 2.07 9.98
CA VAL A 135 -1.20 2.34 11.38
C VAL A 135 -2.51 2.49 12.16
N ARG A 136 -2.60 1.83 13.31
CA ARG A 136 -3.66 2.09 14.29
C ARG A 136 -3.31 3.35 15.07
N GLU A 137 -4.12 4.40 14.97
CA GLU A 137 -3.98 5.60 15.79
C GLU A 137 -4.25 5.25 17.26
N GLN A 138 -3.21 5.24 18.09
CA GLN A 138 -3.38 5.09 19.53
C GLN A 138 -3.55 6.48 20.17
N ASN A 139 -4.76 6.75 20.68
CA ASN A 139 -5.08 7.96 21.44
C ASN A 139 -4.55 7.88 22.87
N VAL A 140 -3.23 7.87 23.11
CA VAL A 140 -2.72 8.03 24.49
C VAL A 140 -1.35 8.69 24.52
N GLY A 141 -1.17 9.60 25.48
CA GLY A 141 -0.02 10.48 25.60
C GLY A 141 1.36 9.81 25.48
N ARG A 142 2.19 10.46 24.66
CA ARG A 142 3.64 10.61 24.79
C ARG A 142 4.57 9.39 24.67
N ARG A 143 4.08 8.16 24.54
CA ARG A 143 4.83 6.98 24.04
C ARG A 143 3.91 5.77 24.05
N THR A 144 3.27 5.53 22.93
CA THR A 144 2.65 4.24 22.63
C THR A 144 3.09 3.85 21.24
N SER A 145 3.85 2.77 21.13
CA SER A 145 4.31 2.24 19.85
C SER A 145 3.14 2.17 18.88
N GLN A 146 3.28 2.86 17.75
CA GLN A 146 2.27 2.82 16.69
C GLN A 146 2.31 1.43 16.07
N ILE A 147 1.19 0.70 16.18
CA ILE A 147 1.07 -0.67 15.68
C ILE A 147 0.69 -0.64 14.20
N ILE A 148 1.40 -1.44 13.42
CA ILE A 148 1.11 -1.71 12.01
C ILE A 148 0.38 -3.04 11.93
N ASP A 149 -0.80 -3.06 11.30
CA ASP A 149 -1.54 -4.30 11.08
C ASP A 149 -1.58 -4.75 9.61
N ARG A 150 -1.13 -3.88 8.69
CA ARG A 150 -0.95 -4.18 7.28
C ARG A 150 0.26 -3.44 6.73
N VAL A 151 1.08 -4.14 5.97
CA VAL A 151 2.16 -3.59 5.15
C VAL A 151 1.81 -3.92 3.71
N TYR A 152 2.06 -2.99 2.80
CA TYR A 152 1.89 -3.20 1.37
C TYR A 152 3.14 -2.75 0.66
N ILE A 153 3.62 -3.57 -0.27
CA ILE A 153 4.68 -3.19 -1.21
C ILE A 153 3.99 -2.85 -2.52
N THR A 154 4.29 -1.66 -3.04
CA THR A 154 3.65 -1.15 -4.25
C THR A 154 4.60 -0.25 -5.02
N GLN A 155 4.19 0.20 -6.20
CA GLN A 155 4.89 1.20 -6.98
C GLN A 155 3.92 2.20 -7.59
N HIS A 156 4.44 3.36 -8.00
CA HIS A 156 3.74 4.18 -8.99
C HIS A 156 3.83 3.55 -10.38
N TYR A 157 2.89 3.86 -11.26
CA TYR A 157 3.00 3.58 -12.70
C TYR A 157 4.29 4.18 -13.31
N GLU A 158 4.68 3.69 -14.48
CA GLU A 158 5.78 4.31 -15.22
C GLU A 158 5.44 5.74 -15.62
N THR A 159 6.46 6.60 -15.73
CA THR A 159 6.27 7.95 -16.26
C THR A 159 5.69 7.91 -17.67
N SER A 160 6.08 6.90 -18.47
CA SER A 160 5.61 6.62 -19.83
C SER A 160 4.09 6.36 -19.92
N GLU A 161 3.45 5.92 -18.84
CA GLU A 161 2.02 5.60 -18.80
C GLU A 161 1.13 6.82 -18.52
N HIS A 162 1.72 7.98 -18.17
CA HIS A 162 1.01 9.24 -17.93
C HIS A 162 -0.09 9.15 -16.86
N ARG A 163 0.08 8.27 -15.86
CA ARG A 163 -0.85 8.09 -14.73
C ARG A 163 -0.53 8.97 -13.51
N GLY A 164 0.45 9.87 -13.65
CA GLY A 164 0.84 10.80 -12.59
C GLY A 164 1.40 10.09 -11.36
N THR A 165 0.78 10.33 -10.20
CA THR A 165 1.20 9.71 -8.92
C THR A 165 0.32 8.54 -8.50
N ALA A 166 -0.49 8.00 -9.42
CA ALA A 166 -1.28 6.82 -9.15
C ALA A 166 -0.38 5.60 -8.91
N TYR A 167 -0.86 4.71 -8.06
CA TYR A 167 -0.21 3.47 -7.73
C TYR A 167 -0.67 2.36 -8.68
N ASP A 168 0.22 1.43 -8.95
CA ASP A 168 0.02 0.32 -9.88
C ASP A 168 -0.55 -0.91 -9.12
N PRO A 169 -1.83 -1.27 -9.34
CA PRO A 169 -2.47 -2.39 -8.67
C PRO A 169 -1.89 -3.74 -9.09
N GLU A 170 -1.31 -3.87 -10.28
CA GLU A 170 -0.71 -5.14 -10.73
C GLU A 170 0.57 -5.48 -9.97
N HIS A 171 1.22 -4.45 -9.43
CA HIS A 171 2.45 -4.57 -8.65
C HIS A 171 2.24 -4.12 -7.19
N THR A 172 1.04 -4.39 -6.66
CA THR A 172 0.70 -4.18 -5.24
C THR A 172 0.53 -5.51 -4.53
N TYR A 173 1.26 -5.70 -3.43
CA TYR A 173 1.33 -6.93 -2.65
C TYR A 173 1.16 -6.61 -1.17
N GLU A 174 0.55 -7.52 -0.41
CA GLU A 174 0.46 -7.43 1.05
C GLU A 174 1.61 -8.23 1.69
#